data_AF-A0A7Y7NCJ7-F1
#
_entry.id   AF-A0A7Y7NCJ7-F1
#
_cell.length_a   1.000
_cell.length_b   1.000
_cell.length_c   1.000
_cell.angle_alpha   90.00
_cell.angle_beta   90.00
_cell.angle_gamma   90.00
#
_symmetry.space_group_name_H-M   'P 1'
#
loop_
_entity.id
_entity.type
_entity.pdbx_description
1 polymer ?
#
loop_
_entity_poly.entity_id
_entity_poly.type
_entity_poly.pdbx_seq_one_letter_code
_entity_poly.pdbx_strand_id
1 'polypeptide(L)'
;MYPGLFFNIFCASVIFVLSQSICFASTVVLQWDPSTGSSGYKVYYQQDSSTQPFKGTGATQGASPINVSNQTSASISGLDPAHSYYFAVTAYDASGVESAYSNIAFVPALVSNVSVTINGSGSGNVNSNPSAIACSSGTCTAQVDNGSSITLFATPSDTSSSLSLFSSWSGCTSTSGSSCTVDINATTAITATFSTLKPVHIAGGGTYYSTLQTAYTSAVNNSNIQVQAITLTGGITTSSTKTIKITGGYNADYSSRSGYSVIKGTLAVAKGAVVADNLVIQ
;
A
#
# COMPACT_ATOMS: atom_id res chain seq x y z
N MET A 1 47.42 46.62 29.26
CA MET A 1 46.77 46.30 27.96
C MET A 1 45.97 45.03 28.16
N TYR A 2 44.65 45.14 28.19
CA TYR A 2 43.71 44.04 28.42
C TYR A 2 43.58 43.18 27.14
N PRO A 3 43.64 41.83 27.22
CA PRO A 3 43.32 40.98 26.08
C PRO A 3 41.80 40.81 25.94
N GLY A 4 41.31 40.94 24.71
CA GLY A 4 39.88 40.93 24.37
C GLY A 4 39.21 39.56 24.54
N LEU A 5 38.03 39.57 25.17
CA LEU A 5 37.09 38.46 25.18
C LEU A 5 36.38 38.37 23.82
N PHE A 6 36.53 37.24 23.13
CA PHE A 6 35.65 36.83 22.04
C PHE A 6 34.37 36.22 22.63
N PHE A 7 33.23 36.89 22.43
CA PHE A 7 31.92 36.37 22.78
C PHE A 7 31.42 35.50 21.61
N ASN A 8 31.56 34.18 21.72
CA ASN A 8 30.92 33.24 20.80
C ASN A 8 29.41 33.21 21.11
N ILE A 9 28.61 33.88 20.29
CA ILE A 9 27.15 33.73 20.29
C ILE A 9 26.85 32.36 19.68
N PHE A 10 26.56 31.38 20.54
CA PHE A 10 25.94 30.13 20.14
C PHE A 10 24.53 30.44 19.65
N CYS A 11 24.34 30.45 18.33
CA CYS A 11 23.02 30.53 17.71
C CYS A 11 22.35 29.17 17.91
N ALA A 12 21.53 29.04 18.96
CA ALA A 12 20.72 27.86 19.19
C ALA A 12 19.63 27.76 18.11
N SER A 13 19.88 26.94 17.09
CA SER A 13 18.89 26.57 16.09
C SER A 13 17.80 25.73 16.74
N VAL A 14 16.68 26.37 17.10
CA VAL A 14 15.43 25.70 17.45
C VAL A 14 14.90 25.05 16.18
N ILE A 15 15.13 23.74 16.04
CA ILE A 15 14.44 22.94 15.03
C ILE A 15 12.99 22.83 15.48
N PHE A 16 12.12 23.69 14.92
CA PHE A 16 10.69 23.48 14.95
C PHE A 16 10.41 22.22 14.11
N VAL A 17 10.35 21.07 14.76
CA VAL A 17 9.70 19.90 14.18
C VAL A 17 8.22 20.27 14.11
N LEU A 18 7.80 20.82 12.97
CA LEU A 18 6.40 20.94 12.61
C LEU A 18 5.89 19.50 12.45
N SER A 19 5.52 18.88 13.57
CA SER A 19 4.52 17.82 13.59
C SER A 19 3.28 18.45 12.96
N GLN A 20 3.10 18.23 11.66
CA GLN A 20 1.84 18.55 11.01
C GLN A 20 0.80 17.60 11.60
N SER A 21 0.17 18.04 12.70
CA SER A 21 -1.05 17.45 13.19
C SER A 21 -2.09 17.71 12.11
N ILE A 22 -2.31 16.73 11.25
CA ILE A 22 -3.42 16.74 10.32
C ILE A 22 -4.67 16.71 11.21
N CYS A 23 -5.42 17.81 11.23
CA CYS A 23 -6.59 17.97 12.09
C CYS A 23 -7.74 17.14 11.52
N PHE A 24 -7.84 15.88 11.92
CA PHE A 24 -9.01 15.06 11.71
C PHE A 24 -9.93 15.23 12.92
N ALA A 25 -10.69 16.32 12.97
CA ALA A 25 -11.63 16.57 14.05
C ALA A 25 -13.04 16.16 13.62
N SER A 26 -13.51 15.03 14.13
CA SER A 26 -14.94 14.69 14.08
C SER A 26 -15.68 15.33 15.27
N THR A 27 -16.98 15.59 15.08
CA THR A 27 -17.86 16.12 16.12
C THR A 27 -19.01 15.14 16.35
N VAL A 28 -19.24 14.77 17.61
CA VAL A 28 -20.37 13.96 18.05
C VAL A 28 -21.33 14.83 18.84
N VAL A 29 -22.61 14.81 18.47
CA VAL A 29 -23.67 15.48 19.21
C VAL A 29 -24.46 14.43 19.98
N LEU A 30 -24.47 14.58 21.30
CA LEU A 30 -25.23 13.74 22.22
C LEU A 30 -26.48 14.48 22.68
N GLN A 31 -27.58 13.75 22.84
CA GLN A 31 -28.82 14.22 23.45
C GLN A 31 -29.33 13.16 24.41
N TRP A 32 -29.93 13.60 25.52
CA TRP A 32 -30.51 12.71 26.53
C TRP A 32 -31.73 13.34 27.19
N ASP A 33 -32.56 12.50 27.80
CA ASP A 33 -33.73 12.95 28.53
C ASP A 33 -33.33 13.57 29.88
N PRO A 34 -33.99 14.66 30.31
CA PRO A 34 -33.69 15.30 31.59
C PRO A 34 -34.06 14.40 32.79
N SER A 35 -33.21 14.40 33.80
CA SER A 35 -33.41 13.73 35.09
C SER A 35 -33.96 14.68 36.14
N THR A 36 -34.97 14.24 36.90
CA THR A 36 -35.58 15.04 37.97
C THR A 36 -34.62 15.24 39.13
N GLY A 37 -34.58 16.47 39.67
CA GLY A 37 -33.69 16.81 40.79
C GLY A 37 -32.21 17.01 40.41
N SER A 38 -31.87 16.91 39.13
CA SER A 38 -30.51 17.19 38.64
C SER A 38 -30.21 18.69 38.65
N SER A 39 -28.98 19.03 39.00
CA SER A 39 -28.40 20.38 38.87
C SER A 39 -27.50 20.50 37.65
N GLY A 40 -27.09 19.37 37.05
CA GLY A 40 -26.42 19.33 35.76
C GLY A 40 -25.98 17.92 35.39
N TYR A 41 -25.19 17.82 34.32
CA TYR A 41 -24.74 16.56 33.75
C TYR A 41 -23.24 16.55 33.46
N LYS A 42 -22.64 15.36 33.51
CA LYS A 42 -21.29 15.10 33.04
C LYS A 42 -21.32 14.06 31.92
N VAL A 43 -20.64 14.35 30.83
CA VAL A 43 -20.43 13.44 29.71
C VAL A 43 -19.13 12.70 29.91
N TYR A 44 -19.21 11.38 29.90
CA TYR A 44 -18.09 10.46 29.97
C TYR A 44 -17.85 9.86 28.60
N TYR A 45 -16.58 9.67 28.25
CA TYR A 45 -16.23 9.03 26.99
C TYR A 45 -14.95 8.22 27.07
N GLN A 46 -14.82 7.20 26.23
CA GLN A 46 -13.62 6.37 26.09
C GLN A 46 -13.47 5.96 24.65
N GLN A 47 -12.22 5.93 24.19
CA GLN A 47 -11.84 5.46 22.87
C GLN A 47 -11.65 3.93 22.90
N ASP A 48 -12.14 3.23 21.86
CA ASP A 48 -11.96 1.80 21.55
C ASP A 48 -12.35 0.78 22.62
N SER A 49 -12.99 1.23 23.70
CA SER A 49 -13.40 0.37 24.81
C SER A 49 -14.63 0.92 25.50
N SER A 50 -15.57 0.03 25.81
CA SER A 50 -16.74 0.30 26.66
C SER A 50 -16.46 0.09 28.15
N THR A 51 -15.22 -0.23 28.52
CA THR A 51 -14.87 -0.57 29.91
C THR A 51 -14.90 0.66 30.80
N GLN A 52 -15.65 0.57 31.89
CA GLN A 52 -15.76 1.63 32.90
C GLN A 52 -14.66 1.50 33.98
N PRO A 53 -14.19 2.61 34.56
CA PRO A 53 -14.60 3.99 34.30
C PRO A 53 -14.02 4.54 32.99
N PHE A 54 -14.79 5.38 32.31
CA PHE A 54 -14.40 6.07 31.09
C PHE A 54 -13.35 7.15 31.37
N LYS A 55 -12.18 7.03 30.73
CA LYS A 55 -10.99 7.91 30.91
C LYS A 55 -10.50 8.48 29.58
N GLY A 56 -11.40 8.72 28.63
CA GLY A 56 -11.08 9.28 27.33
C GLY A 56 -10.37 10.64 27.43
N THR A 57 -9.46 10.89 26.48
CA THR A 57 -8.74 12.15 26.30
C THR A 57 -8.84 12.60 24.83
N GLY A 58 -8.34 13.79 24.47
CA GLY A 58 -8.29 14.26 23.08
C GLY A 58 -9.48 15.09 22.59
N ALA A 59 -10.62 15.10 23.29
CA ALA A 59 -11.70 16.01 22.95
C ALA A 59 -11.30 17.46 23.25
N THR A 60 -11.74 18.40 22.41
CA THR A 60 -11.47 19.85 22.60
C THR A 60 -12.06 20.41 23.89
N GLN A 61 -13.11 19.77 24.43
CA GLN A 61 -13.77 20.14 25.67
C GLN A 61 -13.01 19.66 26.92
N GLY A 62 -11.95 18.85 26.75
CA GLY A 62 -11.15 18.28 27.82
C GLY A 62 -11.32 16.77 27.97
N ALA A 63 -10.64 16.20 28.96
CA ALA A 63 -10.70 14.78 29.27
C ALA A 63 -12.03 14.40 29.93
N SER A 64 -12.39 13.11 29.81
CA SER A 64 -13.54 12.52 30.52
C SER A 64 -13.32 12.58 32.05
N PRO A 65 -14.32 13.01 32.86
CA PRO A 65 -15.62 13.53 32.44
C PRO A 65 -15.62 15.02 32.07
N ILE A 66 -16.46 15.37 31.09
CA ILE A 66 -16.72 16.74 30.66
C ILE A 66 -18.00 17.24 31.33
N ASN A 67 -17.91 18.29 32.15
CA ASN A 67 -19.09 18.91 32.75
C ASN A 67 -19.81 19.80 31.71
N VAL A 68 -21.08 19.50 31.45
CA VAL A 68 -21.90 20.22 30.46
C VAL A 68 -22.99 21.07 31.11
N SER A 69 -22.89 21.28 32.42
CA SER A 69 -23.86 22.05 33.21
C SER A 69 -25.28 21.47 33.07
N ASN A 70 -26.32 22.29 33.20
CA ASN A 70 -27.71 21.85 33.09
C ASN A 70 -28.22 21.86 31.64
N GLN A 71 -27.45 21.28 30.72
CA GLN A 71 -27.86 21.05 29.33
C GLN A 71 -28.27 19.59 29.15
N THR A 72 -29.23 19.33 28.27
CA THR A 72 -29.64 17.97 27.86
C THR A 72 -29.03 17.55 26.52
N SER A 73 -28.04 18.31 26.06
CA SER A 73 -27.26 18.00 24.87
C SER A 73 -25.83 18.49 25.01
N ALA A 74 -24.92 17.85 24.30
CA ALA A 74 -23.51 18.25 24.25
C ALA A 74 -22.90 17.94 22.88
N SER A 75 -22.02 18.82 22.42
CA SER A 75 -21.17 18.57 21.25
C SER A 75 -19.75 18.30 21.71
N ILE A 76 -19.25 17.11 21.42
CA ILE A 76 -17.87 16.68 21.72
C ILE A 76 -17.10 16.69 20.40
N SER A 77 -16.11 17.57 20.28
CA SER A 77 -15.37 17.80 19.04
C SER A 77 -13.88 17.52 19.19
N GLY A 78 -13.16 17.41 18.06
CA GLY A 78 -11.74 17.08 18.05
C GLY A 78 -11.45 15.59 18.25
N LEU A 79 -12.46 14.75 18.11
CA LEU A 79 -12.32 13.30 18.23
C LEU A 79 -11.70 12.74 16.96
N ASP A 80 -10.79 11.79 17.13
CA ASP A 80 -10.08 11.14 16.03
C ASP A 80 -11.01 10.16 15.30
N PRO A 81 -11.39 10.43 14.05
CA PRO A 81 -12.30 9.57 13.30
C PRO A 81 -11.74 8.17 13.02
N ALA A 82 -10.44 7.93 13.20
CA ALA A 82 -9.84 6.60 13.10
C ALA A 82 -10.30 5.65 14.21
N HIS A 83 -10.91 6.18 15.27
CA HIS A 83 -11.24 5.42 16.46
C HIS A 83 -12.73 5.40 16.75
N SER A 84 -13.13 4.32 17.41
CA SER A 84 -14.49 4.21 17.92
C SER A 84 -14.59 4.86 19.29
N TYR A 85 -15.76 5.40 19.61
CA TYR A 85 -16.00 6.07 20.89
C TYR A 85 -17.24 5.54 21.57
N TYR A 86 -17.13 5.39 22.88
CA TYR A 86 -18.21 4.99 23.78
C TYR A 86 -18.49 6.14 24.73
N PHE A 87 -19.76 6.53 24.86
CA PHE A 87 -20.20 7.64 25.70
C PHE A 87 -21.22 7.18 26.74
N ALA A 88 -21.20 7.81 27.89
CA ALA A 88 -22.25 7.72 28.90
C ALA A 88 -22.45 9.06 29.58
N VAL A 89 -23.59 9.28 30.21
CA VAL A 89 -23.91 10.52 30.93
C VAL A 89 -24.27 10.18 32.36
N THR A 90 -23.82 11.00 33.30
CA THR A 90 -24.35 11.02 34.68
C THR A 90 -25.04 12.35 34.93
N ALA A 91 -26.05 12.34 35.79
CA ALA A 91 -26.61 13.55 36.38
C ALA A 91 -25.94 13.80 37.73
N TYR A 92 -25.77 15.06 38.13
CA TYR A 92 -25.35 15.42 39.49
C TYR A 92 -26.36 16.36 40.15
N ASP A 93 -26.50 16.24 41.47
CA ASP A 93 -27.33 17.12 42.29
C ASP A 93 -26.60 18.41 42.72
N ALA A 94 -27.26 19.26 43.52
CA ALA A 94 -26.68 20.52 43.98
C ALA A 94 -25.45 20.32 44.90
N SER A 95 -25.27 19.12 45.47
CA SER A 95 -24.11 18.74 46.28
C SER A 95 -22.97 18.16 45.43
N GLY A 96 -23.17 18.01 44.11
CA GLY A 96 -22.22 17.42 43.18
C GLY A 96 -22.18 15.90 43.21
N VAL A 97 -23.14 15.23 43.86
CA VAL A 97 -23.22 13.77 43.92
C VAL A 97 -23.77 13.24 42.59
N GLU A 98 -23.06 12.32 41.97
CA GLU A 98 -23.41 11.76 40.66
C GLU A 98 -24.31 10.52 40.76
N SER A 99 -25.21 10.39 39.78
CA SER A 99 -25.96 9.17 39.53
C SER A 99 -25.07 8.05 39.00
N ALA A 100 -25.64 6.85 38.84
CA ALA A 100 -25.07 5.85 37.94
C ALA A 100 -25.01 6.38 36.50
N TYR A 101 -24.16 5.74 35.67
CA TYR A 101 -24.10 5.99 34.24
C TYR A 101 -25.44 5.68 33.56
N SER A 102 -25.76 6.43 32.50
CA SER A 102 -26.76 6.06 31.50
C SER A 102 -26.40 4.76 30.77
N ASN A 103 -27.24 4.35 29.83
CA ASN A 103 -26.83 3.42 28.79
C ASN A 103 -25.65 4.00 27.98
N ILE A 104 -24.88 3.11 27.34
CA ILE A 104 -23.74 3.48 26.52
C ILE A 104 -24.22 3.85 25.11
N ALA A 105 -23.79 5.01 24.61
CA ALA A 105 -23.89 5.37 23.21
C ALA A 105 -22.58 5.00 22.50
N PHE A 106 -22.67 4.25 21.41
CA PHE A 106 -21.52 3.81 20.61
C PHE A 106 -21.46 4.59 19.30
N VAL A 107 -20.30 5.15 19.00
CA VAL A 107 -19.98 5.82 17.73
C VAL A 107 -18.86 5.02 17.07
N PRO A 108 -19.11 4.38 15.91
CA PRO A 108 -18.08 3.63 15.20
C PRO A 108 -17.02 4.58 14.62
N ALA A 109 -15.83 4.03 14.38
CA ALA A 109 -14.81 4.71 13.58
C ALA A 109 -15.32 4.99 12.16
N LEU A 110 -14.84 6.08 11.56
CA LEU A 110 -15.15 6.42 10.18
C LEU A 110 -14.26 5.61 9.24
N VAL A 111 -14.86 4.92 8.28
CA VAL A 111 -14.14 4.18 7.23
C VAL A 111 -14.26 4.86 5.87
N SER A 112 -13.25 4.69 5.02
CA SER A 112 -13.24 5.14 3.62
C SER A 112 -12.98 3.98 2.67
N ASN A 113 -13.55 4.07 1.47
CA ASN A 113 -13.34 3.05 0.44
C ASN A 113 -12.02 3.28 -0.29
N VAL A 114 -11.19 2.25 -0.36
CA VAL A 114 -9.96 2.24 -1.15
C VAL A 114 -10.14 1.23 -2.27
N SER A 115 -9.98 1.67 -3.51
CA SER A 115 -9.98 0.79 -4.68
C SER A 115 -8.58 0.72 -5.30
N VAL A 116 -8.13 -0.49 -5.61
CA VAL A 116 -6.87 -0.75 -6.30
C VAL A 116 -7.18 -1.48 -7.60
N THR A 117 -6.74 -0.91 -8.72
CA THR A 117 -6.90 -1.49 -10.05
C THR A 117 -5.55 -1.92 -10.61
N ILE A 118 -5.47 -3.16 -11.09
CA ILE A 118 -4.34 -3.66 -11.87
C ILE A 118 -4.61 -3.36 -13.34
N ASN A 119 -3.70 -2.65 -13.99
CA ASN A 119 -3.80 -2.21 -15.39
C ASN A 119 -2.53 -2.55 -16.18
N GLY A 120 -2.63 -2.41 -17.51
CA GLY A 120 -1.54 -2.64 -18.45
C GLY A 120 -1.59 -4.02 -19.10
N SER A 121 -0.55 -4.33 -19.88
CA SER A 121 -0.45 -5.60 -20.63
C SER A 121 0.17 -6.73 -19.83
N GLY A 122 0.83 -6.42 -18.71
CA GLY A 122 1.42 -7.40 -17.80
C GLY A 122 0.45 -7.82 -16.70
N SER A 123 0.92 -8.73 -15.86
CA SER A 123 0.20 -9.20 -14.68
C SER A 123 1.09 -9.11 -13.44
N GLY A 124 0.45 -9.11 -12.28
CA GLY A 124 1.12 -9.05 -11.00
C GLY A 124 0.10 -9.11 -9.87
N ASN A 125 0.60 -8.98 -8.65
CA ASN A 125 -0.23 -8.84 -7.46
C ASN A 125 0.11 -7.54 -6.72
N VAL A 126 -0.85 -7.05 -5.96
CA VAL A 126 -0.72 -5.90 -5.08
C VAL A 126 -1.23 -6.29 -3.70
N ASN A 127 -0.39 -6.18 -2.68
CA ASN A 127 -0.78 -6.42 -1.29
C ASN A 127 -0.51 -5.20 -0.42
N SER A 128 -1.33 -4.94 0.60
CA SER A 128 -1.12 -3.83 1.54
C SER A 128 -0.53 -4.25 2.87
N ASN A 129 0.15 -3.32 3.55
CA ASN A 129 0.49 -3.37 4.97
C ASN A 129 0.06 -2.05 5.65
N PRO A 130 -0.77 -2.08 6.71
CA PRO A 130 -1.49 -3.23 7.25
C PRO A 130 -2.35 -3.98 6.21
N SER A 131 -2.62 -5.26 6.43
CA SER A 131 -3.32 -6.12 5.48
C SER A 131 -4.79 -5.71 5.35
N ALA A 132 -5.15 -5.14 4.21
CA ALA A 132 -6.50 -4.69 3.88
C ALA A 132 -6.82 -4.97 2.40
N ILE A 133 -5.84 -4.82 1.51
CA ILE A 133 -5.98 -5.07 0.08
C ILE A 133 -5.05 -6.20 -0.36
N ALA A 134 -5.60 -7.14 -1.14
CA ALA A 134 -4.88 -8.18 -1.85
C ALA A 134 -5.50 -8.36 -3.25
N CYS A 135 -4.86 -7.78 -4.27
CA CYS A 135 -5.29 -7.84 -5.67
C CYS A 135 -4.38 -8.71 -6.52
N SER A 136 -4.97 -9.53 -7.38
CA SER A 136 -4.26 -10.35 -8.37
C SER A 136 -4.73 -10.11 -9.81
N SER A 137 -5.88 -9.45 -9.99
CA SER A 137 -6.39 -9.00 -11.29
C SER A 137 -7.52 -7.99 -11.11
N GLY A 138 -7.81 -7.19 -12.13
CA GLY A 138 -8.95 -6.28 -12.15
C GLY A 138 -8.88 -5.23 -11.04
N THR A 139 -10.03 -4.92 -10.43
CA THR A 139 -10.16 -3.97 -9.33
C THR A 139 -10.59 -4.68 -8.06
N CYS A 140 -9.91 -4.42 -6.94
CA CYS A 140 -10.38 -4.82 -5.61
C CYS A 140 -10.61 -3.59 -4.74
N THR A 141 -11.46 -3.76 -3.74
CA THR A 141 -11.86 -2.68 -2.83
C THR A 141 -11.77 -3.14 -1.38
N ALA A 142 -11.42 -2.23 -0.49
CA ALA A 142 -11.46 -2.45 0.96
C ALA A 142 -11.96 -1.18 1.66
N GLN A 143 -12.58 -1.36 2.83
CA GLN A 143 -12.83 -0.27 3.76
C GLN A 143 -11.64 -0.16 4.71
N VAL A 144 -11.12 1.05 4.89
CA VAL A 144 -9.98 1.33 5.76
C VAL A 144 -10.35 2.52 6.64
N ASP A 145 -9.97 2.47 7.92
CA ASP A 145 -10.25 3.55 8.86
C ASP A 145 -9.64 4.87 8.38
N ASN A 146 -10.42 5.94 8.44
CA ASN A 146 -10.00 7.28 8.07
C ASN A 146 -8.92 7.75 9.05
N GLY A 147 -7.90 8.48 8.57
CA GLY A 147 -6.71 8.85 9.35
C GLY A 147 -5.60 7.80 9.35
N SER A 148 -5.87 6.58 8.88
CA SER A 148 -4.83 5.55 8.75
C SER A 148 -3.92 5.77 7.54
N SER A 149 -2.73 5.19 7.58
CA SER A 149 -1.81 5.12 6.43
C SER A 149 -1.57 3.65 6.07
N ILE A 150 -1.69 3.31 4.78
CA ILE A 150 -1.39 1.98 4.25
C ILE A 150 -0.28 2.06 3.22
N THR A 151 0.55 1.01 3.12
CA THR A 151 1.53 0.86 2.05
C THR A 151 1.19 -0.35 1.19
N LEU A 152 1.01 -0.12 -0.11
CA LEU A 152 0.78 -1.13 -1.15
C LEU A 152 2.11 -1.56 -1.77
N PHE A 153 2.27 -2.85 -2.01
CA PHE A 153 3.45 -3.47 -2.63
C PHE A 153 3.03 -4.22 -3.88
N ALA A 154 3.59 -3.82 -5.03
CA ALA A 154 3.38 -4.50 -6.31
C ALA A 154 4.46 -5.56 -6.54
N THR A 155 4.03 -6.78 -6.86
CA THR A 155 4.92 -7.87 -7.28
C THR A 155 4.53 -8.32 -8.68
N PRO A 156 5.38 -8.11 -9.69
CA PRO A 156 5.14 -8.60 -11.05
C PRO A 156 5.06 -10.13 -11.10
N SER A 157 4.27 -10.65 -12.03
CA SER A 157 4.20 -12.08 -12.29
C SER A 157 5.47 -12.57 -13.00
N ASP A 158 6.08 -13.63 -12.46
CA ASP A 158 7.17 -14.41 -13.06
C ASP A 158 6.69 -15.86 -13.19
N THR A 159 6.30 -16.26 -14.40
CA THR A 159 5.87 -17.63 -14.70
C THR A 159 6.60 -18.16 -15.93
N SER A 160 6.55 -19.46 -16.16
CA SER A 160 7.20 -20.10 -17.31
C SER A 160 6.58 -19.71 -18.67
N SER A 161 5.36 -19.15 -18.68
CA SER A 161 4.63 -18.76 -19.88
C SER A 161 4.63 -17.24 -20.11
N SER A 162 4.81 -16.44 -19.06
CA SER A 162 4.86 -14.99 -19.14
C SER A 162 5.69 -14.36 -18.02
N LEU A 163 6.44 -13.32 -18.39
CA LEU A 163 7.14 -12.45 -17.48
C LEU A 163 6.52 -11.06 -17.54
N SER A 164 6.39 -10.40 -16.40
CA SER A 164 5.89 -9.03 -16.30
C SER A 164 6.87 -8.14 -15.54
N LEU A 165 6.79 -6.84 -15.81
CA LEU A 165 7.48 -5.80 -15.05
C LEU A 165 6.45 -4.88 -14.40
N PHE A 166 6.79 -4.37 -13.22
CA PHE A 166 6.05 -3.26 -12.64
C PHE A 166 6.45 -1.97 -13.35
N SER A 167 5.48 -1.22 -13.85
CA SER A 167 5.72 0.00 -14.61
C SER A 167 5.57 1.25 -13.73
N SER A 168 4.43 1.40 -13.04
CA SER A 168 4.13 2.61 -12.29
C SER A 168 2.92 2.48 -11.38
N TRP A 169 2.85 3.40 -10.42
CA TRP A 169 1.69 3.68 -9.58
C TRP A 169 0.98 4.96 -10.01
N SER A 170 -0.32 5.06 -9.76
CA SER A 170 -1.06 6.33 -9.72
C SER A 170 -2.07 6.34 -8.57
N GLY A 171 -2.42 7.51 -8.05
CA GLY A 171 -3.37 7.67 -6.93
C GLY A 171 -2.77 7.48 -5.53
N CYS A 172 -1.45 7.39 -5.41
CA CYS A 172 -0.73 7.30 -4.13
C CYS A 172 -0.40 8.69 -3.59
N THR A 173 -0.27 8.81 -2.26
CA THR A 173 0.31 10.00 -1.63
C THR A 173 1.80 10.12 -1.99
N SER A 174 2.52 9.00 -1.93
CA SER A 174 3.94 8.92 -2.32
C SER A 174 4.29 7.55 -2.87
N THR A 175 5.34 7.48 -3.68
CA THR A 175 5.79 6.23 -4.30
C THR A 175 7.30 6.05 -4.14
N SER A 176 7.73 4.79 -4.02
CA SER A 176 9.14 4.41 -3.98
C SER A 176 9.30 3.04 -4.63
N GLY A 177 9.77 3.02 -5.89
CA GLY A 177 9.86 1.78 -6.66
C GLY A 177 8.50 1.10 -6.83
N SER A 178 8.39 -0.16 -6.41
CA SER A 178 7.13 -0.92 -6.43
C SER A 178 6.25 -0.71 -5.19
N SER A 179 6.59 0.23 -4.31
CA SER A 179 5.79 0.60 -3.14
C SER A 179 5.01 1.90 -3.35
N CYS A 180 3.78 1.93 -2.84
CA CYS A 180 2.85 3.05 -2.89
C CYS A 180 2.25 3.29 -1.51
N THR A 181 2.51 4.45 -0.93
CA THR A 181 1.93 4.84 0.37
C THR A 181 0.71 5.72 0.15
N VAL A 182 -0.34 5.48 0.93
CA VAL A 182 -1.63 6.16 0.83
C VAL A 182 -2.11 6.53 2.22
N ASP A 183 -2.39 7.82 2.42
CA ASP A 183 -3.04 8.32 3.63
C ASP A 183 -4.54 8.39 3.39
N ILE A 184 -5.31 7.69 4.21
CA ILE A 184 -6.74 7.48 3.98
C ILE A 184 -7.53 8.59 4.66
N ASN A 185 -7.86 9.64 3.91
CA ASN A 185 -8.70 10.74 4.39
C ASN A 185 -10.06 10.81 3.68
N ALA A 186 -10.21 10.10 2.57
CA ALA A 186 -11.41 10.01 1.76
C ALA A 186 -11.36 8.75 0.88
N THR A 187 -12.45 8.53 0.14
CA THR A 187 -12.48 7.47 -0.89
C THR A 187 -11.36 7.68 -1.91
N THR A 188 -10.51 6.66 -2.07
CA THR A 188 -9.29 6.74 -2.87
C THR A 188 -9.26 5.66 -3.95
N ALA A 189 -8.78 6.02 -5.14
CA ALA A 189 -8.60 5.10 -6.26
C ALA A 189 -7.14 5.06 -6.69
N ILE A 190 -6.53 3.88 -6.67
CA ILE A 190 -5.12 3.62 -6.97
C ILE A 190 -5.04 2.69 -8.17
N THR A 191 -4.07 2.94 -9.05
CA THR A 191 -3.77 2.03 -10.17
C THR A 191 -2.33 1.54 -10.10
N ALA A 192 -2.14 0.22 -10.16
CA ALA A 192 -0.86 -0.43 -10.38
C ALA A 192 -0.77 -0.82 -11.86
N THR A 193 0.25 -0.34 -12.57
CA THR A 193 0.45 -0.68 -13.99
C THR A 193 1.56 -1.70 -14.13
N PHE A 194 1.28 -2.79 -14.84
CA PHE A 194 2.24 -3.82 -15.20
C PHE A 194 2.34 -3.93 -16.72
N SER A 195 3.55 -4.22 -17.21
CA SER A 195 3.81 -4.43 -18.63
C SER A 195 4.40 -5.82 -18.87
N THR A 196 3.92 -6.52 -19.91
CA THR A 196 4.52 -7.80 -20.30
C THR A 196 5.95 -7.60 -20.77
N LEU A 197 6.88 -8.40 -20.24
CA LEU A 197 8.25 -8.51 -20.71
C LEU A 197 8.35 -9.57 -21.82
N LYS A 198 8.99 -9.22 -22.93
CA LYS A 198 9.25 -10.12 -24.07
C LYS A 198 10.76 -10.21 -24.32
N PRO A 199 11.47 -11.03 -23.52
CA PRO A 199 12.93 -11.02 -23.46
C PRO A 199 13.58 -11.97 -24.49
N VAL A 200 12.80 -12.49 -25.45
CA VAL A 200 13.30 -13.33 -26.54
C VAL A 200 12.99 -12.68 -27.89
N HIS A 201 13.96 -12.67 -28.79
CA HIS A 201 13.89 -12.07 -30.12
C HIS A 201 14.49 -13.02 -31.17
N ILE A 202 13.99 -13.04 -32.40
CA ILE A 202 14.64 -13.76 -33.52
C ILE A 202 15.40 -12.74 -34.36
N ALA A 203 16.73 -12.86 -34.42
CA ALA A 203 17.59 -11.88 -35.07
C ALA A 203 17.17 -11.63 -36.53
N GLY A 204 17.03 -10.34 -36.89
CA GLY A 204 16.55 -9.91 -38.20
C GLY A 204 15.02 -9.94 -38.36
N GLY A 205 14.28 -10.35 -37.32
CA GLY A 205 12.82 -10.27 -37.24
C GLY A 205 12.32 -9.06 -36.44
N GLY A 206 11.04 -8.71 -36.58
CA GLY A 206 10.40 -7.62 -35.83
C GLY A 206 9.61 -8.07 -34.59
N THR A 207 9.51 -9.38 -34.34
CA THR A 207 8.64 -9.96 -33.31
C THR A 207 9.44 -10.38 -32.08
N TYR A 208 8.91 -10.02 -30.90
CA TYR A 208 9.44 -10.40 -29.61
C TYR A 208 8.51 -11.41 -28.93
N TYR A 209 9.10 -12.29 -28.13
CA TYR A 209 8.44 -13.45 -27.53
C TYR A 209 8.66 -13.45 -26.03
N SER A 210 7.65 -13.91 -25.30
CA SER A 210 7.72 -14.08 -23.84
C SER A 210 8.50 -15.33 -23.44
N THR A 211 8.58 -16.35 -24.31
CA THR A 211 9.23 -17.62 -24.02
C THR A 211 10.14 -18.09 -25.15
N LEU A 212 11.15 -18.88 -24.81
CA LEU A 212 12.02 -19.53 -25.79
C LEU A 212 11.26 -20.49 -26.69
N GLN A 213 10.29 -21.23 -26.14
CA GLN A 213 9.49 -22.19 -26.89
C GLN A 213 8.65 -21.51 -27.98
N THR A 214 8.04 -20.35 -27.69
CA THR A 214 7.23 -19.62 -28.69
C THR A 214 8.09 -19.04 -29.80
N ALA A 215 9.26 -18.50 -29.47
CA ALA A 215 10.25 -18.07 -30.46
C ALA A 215 10.71 -19.24 -31.34
N TYR A 216 11.03 -20.40 -30.75
CA TYR A 216 11.44 -21.59 -31.50
C TYR A 216 10.37 -22.08 -32.49
N THR A 217 9.10 -22.10 -32.09
CA THR A 217 8.00 -22.51 -32.97
C THR A 217 7.89 -21.59 -34.19
N SER A 218 8.09 -20.28 -34.00
CA SER A 218 8.11 -19.30 -35.10
C SER A 218 9.40 -19.30 -35.92
N ALA A 219 10.52 -19.75 -35.36
CA ALA A 219 11.81 -19.73 -36.02
C ALA A 219 11.84 -20.63 -37.27
N VAL A 220 12.54 -20.18 -38.31
CA VAL A 220 12.86 -20.97 -39.51
C VAL A 220 14.23 -21.62 -39.37
N ASN A 221 14.61 -22.48 -40.31
CA ASN A 221 15.92 -23.12 -40.29
C ASN A 221 17.04 -22.06 -40.28
N ASN A 222 18.08 -22.30 -39.50
CA ASN A 222 19.23 -21.41 -39.26
C ASN A 222 18.92 -20.07 -38.56
N SER A 223 17.75 -19.94 -37.92
CA SER A 223 17.44 -18.74 -37.14
C SER A 223 18.35 -18.60 -35.91
N ASN A 224 18.71 -17.36 -35.58
CA ASN A 224 19.38 -17.01 -34.33
C ASN A 224 18.36 -16.41 -33.34
N ILE A 225 17.99 -17.17 -32.32
CA ILE A 225 17.14 -16.73 -31.22
C ILE A 225 18.02 -16.04 -30.18
N GLN A 226 17.81 -14.76 -29.97
CA GLN A 226 18.51 -13.92 -29.00
C GLN A 226 17.70 -13.82 -27.70
N VAL A 227 18.38 -13.85 -26.57
CA VAL A 227 17.78 -13.80 -25.24
C VAL A 227 18.42 -12.70 -24.41
N GLN A 228 17.61 -11.89 -23.72
CA GLN A 228 18.12 -10.88 -22.79
C GLN A 228 18.86 -11.51 -21.61
N ALA A 229 19.77 -10.76 -20.99
CA ALA A 229 20.55 -11.15 -19.81
C ALA A 229 19.67 -11.21 -18.53
N ILE A 230 18.71 -12.13 -18.52
CA ILE A 230 17.77 -12.35 -17.43
C ILE A 230 17.68 -13.84 -17.09
N THR A 231 16.94 -14.16 -16.03
CA THR A 231 16.48 -15.53 -15.76
C THR A 231 15.14 -15.75 -16.46
N LEU A 232 15.12 -16.71 -17.39
CA LEU A 232 13.91 -17.23 -18.01
C LEU A 232 13.51 -18.52 -17.32
N THR A 233 12.31 -18.56 -16.78
CA THR A 233 11.69 -19.81 -16.32
C THR A 233 11.04 -20.50 -17.52
N GLY A 234 11.27 -21.81 -17.67
CA GLY A 234 10.72 -22.60 -18.76
C GLY A 234 11.79 -23.14 -19.71
N GLY A 235 11.64 -24.41 -20.06
CA GLY A 235 12.52 -25.11 -20.98
C GLY A 235 12.20 -24.86 -22.46
N ILE A 236 12.95 -25.53 -23.33
CA ILE A 236 12.71 -25.60 -24.76
C ILE A 236 12.78 -27.07 -25.21
N THR A 237 11.82 -27.49 -26.02
CA THR A 237 11.80 -28.80 -26.67
C THR A 237 11.81 -28.62 -28.18
N THR A 238 12.86 -29.09 -28.86
CA THR A 238 12.95 -28.98 -30.32
C THR A 238 12.20 -30.13 -31.01
N SER A 239 11.04 -29.84 -31.57
CA SER A 239 10.16 -30.84 -32.22
C SER A 239 10.30 -30.94 -33.75
N SER A 240 11.19 -30.17 -34.37
CA SER A 240 11.34 -30.08 -35.84
C SER A 240 12.80 -30.27 -36.25
N THR A 241 13.07 -30.61 -37.51
CA THR A 241 14.43 -30.89 -38.02
C THR A 241 15.28 -29.64 -38.27
N LYS A 242 14.84 -28.47 -37.79
CA LYS A 242 15.53 -27.18 -37.98
C LYS A 242 16.81 -27.13 -37.13
N THR A 243 17.82 -26.46 -37.65
CA THR A 243 19.01 -26.03 -36.91
C THR A 243 18.77 -24.61 -36.41
N ILE A 244 18.91 -24.37 -35.11
CA ILE A 244 18.77 -23.02 -34.52
C ILE A 244 20.00 -22.67 -33.70
N LYS A 245 20.32 -21.38 -33.65
CA LYS A 245 21.27 -20.83 -32.67
C LYS A 245 20.46 -20.14 -31.58
N ILE A 246 20.83 -20.35 -30.31
CA ILE A 246 20.32 -19.60 -29.17
C ILE A 246 21.49 -18.83 -28.59
N THR A 247 21.40 -17.50 -28.61
CA THR A 247 22.46 -16.61 -28.11
C THR A 247 21.93 -15.78 -26.94
N GLY A 248 22.50 -15.97 -25.75
CA GLY A 248 22.09 -15.25 -24.55
C GLY A 248 22.87 -13.97 -24.25
N GLY A 249 22.46 -13.32 -23.17
CA GLY A 249 23.14 -12.21 -22.53
C GLY A 249 22.93 -10.85 -23.17
N TYR A 250 21.89 -10.66 -23.98
CA TYR A 250 21.62 -9.36 -24.60
C TYR A 250 21.09 -8.31 -23.61
N ASN A 251 21.39 -7.03 -23.86
CA ASN A 251 20.69 -5.92 -23.23
C ASN A 251 19.25 -5.79 -23.75
N ALA A 252 18.45 -4.91 -23.13
CA ALA A 252 17.00 -4.83 -23.40
C ALA A 252 16.65 -4.49 -24.86
N ASP A 253 17.52 -3.76 -25.56
CA ASP A 253 17.40 -3.36 -26.96
C ASP A 253 18.14 -4.30 -27.94
N TYR A 254 18.76 -5.38 -27.44
CA TYR A 254 19.50 -6.37 -28.22
C TYR A 254 20.69 -5.82 -29.04
N SER A 255 21.19 -4.64 -28.69
CA SER A 255 22.32 -3.99 -29.37
C SER A 255 23.69 -4.51 -28.91
N SER A 256 23.78 -5.04 -27.69
CA SER A 256 25.03 -5.54 -27.11
C SER A 256 24.79 -6.69 -26.12
N ARG A 257 25.87 -7.33 -25.67
CA ARG A 257 25.82 -8.39 -24.64
C ARG A 257 26.39 -7.87 -23.32
N SER A 258 25.64 -8.07 -22.23
CA SER A 258 25.92 -7.57 -20.88
C SER A 258 25.78 -8.65 -19.79
N GLY A 259 26.26 -9.86 -20.04
CA GLY A 259 26.19 -10.98 -19.09
C GLY A 259 25.83 -12.30 -19.77
N TYR A 260 25.08 -13.16 -19.09
CA TYR A 260 24.57 -14.44 -19.59
C TYR A 260 23.05 -14.50 -19.42
N SER A 261 22.36 -15.31 -20.23
CA SER A 261 20.96 -15.65 -19.96
C SER A 261 20.88 -16.95 -19.18
N VAL A 262 20.08 -16.98 -18.12
CA VAL A 262 19.82 -18.19 -17.34
C VAL A 262 18.49 -18.78 -17.80
N ILE A 263 18.49 -20.06 -18.15
CA ILE A 263 17.27 -20.82 -18.47
C ILE A 263 17.05 -21.80 -17.32
N LYS A 264 15.99 -21.56 -16.53
CA LYS A 264 15.54 -22.47 -15.47
C LYS A 264 14.56 -23.47 -16.06
N GLY A 265 15.04 -24.68 -16.34
CA GLY A 265 14.26 -25.75 -16.96
C GLY A 265 15.05 -26.57 -17.98
N THR A 266 14.35 -27.44 -18.70
CA THR A 266 14.98 -28.43 -19.58
C THR A 266 15.25 -27.89 -20.98
N LEU A 267 16.48 -28.03 -21.46
CA LEU A 267 16.82 -27.94 -22.89
C LEU A 267 16.78 -29.34 -23.50
N ALA A 268 15.68 -29.69 -24.16
CA ALA A 268 15.45 -31.00 -24.79
C ALA A 268 15.56 -30.92 -26.31
N VAL A 269 16.55 -31.62 -26.89
CA VAL A 269 16.73 -31.68 -28.35
C VAL A 269 16.09 -32.97 -28.88
N ALA A 270 14.81 -32.94 -29.27
CA ALA A 270 14.13 -34.13 -29.77
C ALA A 270 14.33 -34.34 -31.28
N LYS A 271 14.40 -33.26 -32.06
CA LYS A 271 14.75 -33.24 -33.49
C LYS A 271 15.57 -31.99 -33.83
N GLY A 272 16.34 -32.06 -34.91
CA GLY A 272 17.16 -30.94 -35.40
C GLY A 272 18.45 -30.75 -34.59
N ALA A 273 18.96 -29.52 -34.57
CA ALA A 273 20.18 -29.17 -33.86
C ALA A 273 20.05 -27.80 -33.17
N VAL A 274 20.66 -27.67 -31.99
CA VAL A 274 20.71 -26.41 -31.24
C VAL A 274 22.16 -26.04 -30.97
N VAL A 275 22.55 -24.84 -31.37
CA VAL A 275 23.82 -24.22 -31.00
C VAL A 275 23.54 -23.22 -29.88
N ALA A 276 24.01 -23.52 -28.67
CA ALA A 276 23.89 -22.62 -27.52
C ALA A 276 25.15 -21.76 -27.37
N ASP A 277 24.96 -20.45 -27.19
CA ASP A 277 26.03 -19.48 -26.92
C ASP A 277 25.57 -18.57 -25.77
N ASN A 278 26.42 -18.40 -24.75
CA ASN A 278 26.20 -17.47 -23.64
C ASN A 278 24.98 -17.76 -22.75
N LEU A 279 24.70 -19.06 -22.54
CA LEU A 279 23.59 -19.53 -21.74
C LEU A 279 24.08 -20.28 -20.50
N VAL A 280 23.33 -20.17 -19.42
CA VAL A 280 23.44 -21.03 -18.24
C VAL A 280 22.14 -21.80 -18.12
N ILE A 281 22.20 -23.13 -18.08
CA ILE A 281 21.03 -23.99 -17.87
C ILE A 281 21.04 -24.42 -16.40
N GLN A 282 19.92 -24.22 -15.70
CA GLN A 282 19.73 -24.58 -14.28
C GLN A 282 18.46 -25.40 -14.08
#